data_AF-A0A559H7A8-F1
#
_entry.id   AF-A0A559H7A8-F1
#
_cell.length_a   1.000
_cell.length_b   1.000
_cell.length_c   1.000
_cell.angle_alpha   90.00
_cell.angle_beta   90.00
_cell.angle_gamma   90.00
#
_symmetry.space_group_name_H-M   'P 1'
#
loop_
_entity.id
_entity.type
_entity.pdbx_description
1 polymer ?
#
loop_
_entity_poly.entity_id
_entity_poly.type
_entity_poly.pdbx_seq_one_letter_code
_entity_poly.pdbx_strand_id
1 'polypeptide(L)'
;MFEPPLVSQLLGTGVLVIGFLGAGILAHQREQQEIEERRLQEEHDMQVIRACNELIEMGRELERQEIHKNIRRPFKGFTYDTQPPVGLPSSIEDVPQVFRACIEDYDRLASDYQEEARDNDLLRSQNADLLEENGRLLYQEMTLDFRKNPRKWRAKT
;
A
#
# COMPACT_ATOMS: atom_id res chain seq x y z
N MET A 1 16.06 -77.08 2.11
CA MET A 1 15.65 -75.72 2.50
C MET A 1 14.42 -75.85 3.37
N PHE A 2 14.39 -75.18 4.52
CA PHE A 2 13.24 -75.21 5.45
C PHE A 2 12.25 -74.15 4.97
N GLU A 3 11.16 -74.58 4.32
CA GLU A 3 10.08 -73.67 3.97
C GLU A 3 9.22 -73.43 5.22
N PRO A 4 8.89 -72.18 5.55
CA PRO A 4 8.07 -71.89 6.72
C PRO A 4 6.65 -72.48 6.53
N PRO A 5 6.03 -73.00 7.61
CA PRO A 5 4.68 -73.57 7.53
C PRO A 5 3.66 -72.55 7.03
N LEU A 6 2.72 -72.97 6.18
CA LEU A 6 1.70 -72.13 5.53
C LEU A 6 0.89 -71.26 6.53
N VAL A 7 0.71 -71.78 7.76
CA VAL A 7 0.08 -71.08 8.88
C VAL A 7 0.86 -69.84 9.33
N SER A 8 2.19 -69.91 9.37
CA SER A 8 3.05 -68.78 9.75
C SER A 8 3.04 -67.66 8.72
N GLN A 9 2.94 -68.01 7.43
CA GLN A 9 2.82 -67.04 6.34
C GLN A 9 1.46 -66.34 6.36
N LEU A 10 0.37 -67.07 6.64
CA LEU A 10 -0.97 -66.51 6.84
C LEU A 10 -1.03 -65.57 8.05
N LEU A 11 -0.44 -65.96 9.19
CA LEU A 11 -0.35 -65.12 10.38
C LEU A 11 0.43 -63.83 10.13
N GLY A 12 1.60 -63.92 9.48
CA GLY A 12 2.40 -62.75 9.12
C GLY A 12 1.66 -61.78 8.19
N THR A 13 0.96 -62.32 7.19
CA THR A 13 0.16 -61.52 6.25
C THR A 13 -1.05 -60.86 6.95
N GLY A 14 -1.71 -61.59 7.86
CA GLY A 14 -2.84 -61.06 8.64
C GLY A 14 -2.44 -59.89 9.54
N VAL A 15 -1.27 -59.96 10.20
CA VAL A 15 -0.75 -58.86 11.02
C VAL A 15 -0.48 -57.61 10.18
N LEU A 16 0.06 -57.76 8.96
CA LEU A 16 0.30 -56.62 8.06
C LEU A 16 -1.02 -55.95 7.65
N VAL A 17 -2.03 -56.74 7.28
CA VAL A 17 -3.35 -56.21 6.88
C VAL A 17 -4.00 -55.43 8.01
N ILE A 18 -3.96 -55.96 9.24
CA ILE A 18 -4.49 -55.26 10.43
C ILE A 18 -3.69 -53.98 10.72
N GLY A 19 -2.36 -54.02 10.58
CA GLY A 19 -1.49 -52.86 10.76
C GLY A 19 -1.81 -51.73 9.78
N PHE A 20 -2.04 -52.04 8.50
CA PHE A 20 -2.44 -51.06 7.50
C PHE A 20 -3.84 -50.47 7.76
N LEU A 21 -4.80 -51.30 8.18
CA LEU A 21 -6.13 -50.82 8.55
C LEU A 21 -6.09 -49.89 9.77
N GLY A 22 -5.31 -50.25 10.79
CA GLY A 22 -5.10 -49.41 11.98
C GLY A 22 -4.45 -48.07 11.64
N ALA A 23 -3.41 -48.08 10.79
CA ALA A 23 -2.76 -46.86 10.32
C ALA A 23 -3.71 -45.98 9.47
N GLY A 24 -4.54 -46.59 8.62
CA GLY A 24 -5.52 -45.87 7.81
C GLY A 24 -6.60 -45.18 8.65
N ILE A 25 -7.13 -45.85 9.68
CA ILE A 25 -8.11 -45.25 10.60
C ILE A 25 -7.50 -44.08 11.37
N LEU A 26 -6.26 -44.24 11.84
CA LEU A 26 -5.55 -43.18 12.59
C LEU A 26 -5.24 -41.96 11.70
N ALA A 27 -4.81 -42.18 10.46
CA ALA A 27 -4.58 -41.12 9.49
C ALA A 27 -5.87 -40.34 9.19
N HIS A 28 -6.98 -41.04 8.99
CA HIS A 28 -8.28 -40.40 8.75
C HIS A 28 -8.75 -39.57 9.96
N GLN A 29 -8.55 -40.05 11.18
CA GLN A 29 -8.88 -39.29 12.38
C GLN A 29 -8.02 -38.02 12.53
N ARG A 30 -6.73 -38.09 12.16
CA ARG A 30 -5.84 -36.92 12.15
C ARG A 30 -6.26 -35.87 11.13
N GLU A 31 -6.62 -36.30 9.92
CA GLU A 31 -7.10 -35.38 8.88
C GLU A 31 -8.39 -34.66 9.30
N GLN A 32 -9.33 -35.37 9.95
CA GLN A 32 -10.57 -34.75 10.46
C GLN A 32 -10.27 -33.71 11.55
N GLN A 33 -9.36 -34.02 12.48
CA GLN A 33 -8.94 -33.08 13.52
C GLN A 33 -8.30 -31.82 12.93
N GLU A 34 -7.39 -31.97 11.96
CA GLU A 34 -6.76 -30.83 11.30
C GLU A 34 -7.78 -29.95 10.55
N ILE A 35 -8.80 -30.55 9.95
CA ILE A 35 -9.88 -29.81 9.28
C ILE A 35 -10.74 -29.05 10.30
N GLU A 36 -11.09 -29.67 11.42
CA GLU A 36 -11.84 -29.02 12.50
C GLU A 36 -11.05 -27.87 13.12
N GLU A 37 -9.77 -28.07 13.41
CA GLU A 37 -8.87 -27.03 13.95
C GLU A 37 -8.78 -25.83 12.99
N ARG A 38 -8.61 -26.08 11.68
CA ARG A 38 -8.59 -25.01 10.67
C ARG A 38 -9.90 -24.24 10.63
N ARG A 39 -11.05 -24.92 10.67
CA ARG A 39 -12.37 -24.26 10.70
C ARG A 39 -12.54 -23.39 11.96
N LEU A 40 -12.15 -23.93 13.12
CA LEU A 40 -12.24 -23.19 14.38
C LEU A 40 -11.33 -21.96 14.36
N GLN A 41 -10.14 -22.09 13.76
CA GLN A 41 -9.21 -20.99 13.59
C GLN A 41 -9.74 -19.93 12.62
N GLU A 42 -10.33 -20.34 11.49
CA GLU A 42 -10.99 -19.42 10.54
C GLU A 42 -12.15 -18.66 11.21
N GLU A 43 -12.98 -19.34 12.01
CA GLU A 43 -14.07 -18.71 12.76
C GLU A 43 -13.54 -17.70 13.79
N HIS A 44 -12.48 -18.04 14.50
CA HIS A 44 -11.84 -17.15 15.46
C HIS A 44 -11.24 -15.92 14.76
N ASP A 45 -10.51 -16.12 13.66
CA ASP A 45 -9.90 -15.04 12.88
C ASP A 45 -10.97 -14.10 12.29
N MET A 46 -12.09 -14.64 11.80
CA MET A 46 -13.24 -13.84 11.36
C MET A 46 -13.84 -13.02 12.50
N GLN A 47 -13.96 -13.59 13.71
CA GLN A 47 -14.47 -12.86 14.88
C GLN A 47 -13.53 -11.72 15.28
N VAL A 48 -12.22 -11.97 15.29
CA VAL A 48 -11.21 -10.95 15.59
C VAL A 48 -11.28 -9.82 14.56
N ILE A 49 -11.32 -10.14 13.27
CA ILE A 49 -11.44 -9.13 12.20
C ILE A 49 -12.73 -8.32 12.37
N ARG A 50 -13.86 -8.97 12.65
CA ARG A 50 -15.12 -8.28 12.89
C ARG A 50 -15.02 -7.32 14.08
N ALA A 51 -14.51 -7.79 15.22
CA ALA A 51 -14.34 -6.97 16.40
C ALA A 51 -13.39 -5.78 16.16
N CYS A 52 -12.28 -5.99 15.44
CA CYS A 52 -11.38 -4.92 15.04
C CYS A 52 -12.07 -3.88 14.16
N ASN A 53 -12.87 -4.31 13.19
CA ASN A 53 -13.62 -3.40 12.33
C ASN A 53 -14.64 -2.57 13.13
N GLU A 54 -15.40 -3.20 14.03
CA GLU A 54 -16.34 -2.52 14.92
C GLU A 54 -15.64 -1.45 15.79
N LEU A 55 -14.47 -1.76 16.35
CA LEU A 55 -13.67 -0.80 17.12
C LEU A 55 -13.20 0.39 16.28
N ILE A 56 -12.77 0.14 15.04
CA ILE A 56 -12.33 1.20 14.12
C ILE A 56 -13.52 2.10 13.75
N GLU A 57 -14.69 1.53 13.49
CA GLU A 57 -15.91 2.29 13.19
C GLU A 57 -16.32 3.16 14.37
N MET A 58 -16.36 2.61 15.58
CA MET A 58 -16.64 3.38 16.80
C MET A 58 -15.63 4.52 17.02
N GLY A 59 -14.34 4.27 16.77
CA GLY A 59 -13.30 5.29 16.83
C GLY A 59 -13.56 6.46 15.86
N ARG A 60 -13.92 6.15 14.60
CA ARG A 60 -14.27 7.16 13.59
C ARG A 60 -15.51 7.95 13.97
N GLU A 61 -16.51 7.32 14.58
CA GLU A 61 -17.71 8.01 15.06
C GLU A 61 -17.39 8.98 16.20
N LEU A 62 -16.56 8.57 17.15
CA LEU A 62 -16.09 9.44 18.24
C LEU A 62 -15.34 10.65 17.71
N GLU A 63 -14.39 10.45 16.79
CA GLU A 63 -13.66 11.55 16.13
C GLU A 63 -14.61 12.51 15.41
N ARG A 64 -15.59 11.98 14.66
CA ARG A 64 -16.60 12.81 14.01
C ARG A 64 -17.42 13.60 15.02
N GLN A 65 -17.83 13.00 16.13
CA GLN A 65 -18.57 13.70 17.18
C GLN A 65 -17.73 14.80 17.84
N GLU A 66 -16.45 14.55 18.10
CA GLU A 66 -15.49 15.54 18.61
C GLU A 66 -15.34 16.73 17.65
N ILE A 67 -15.16 16.47 16.36
CA ILE A 67 -15.08 17.50 15.32
C ILE A 67 -16.38 18.33 15.31
N HIS A 68 -17.55 17.68 15.38
CA HIS A 68 -18.83 18.39 15.44
C HIS A 68 -18.96 19.27 16.69
N LYS A 69 -18.50 18.79 17.85
CA LYS A 69 -18.48 19.59 19.09
C LYS A 69 -17.54 20.80 18.96
N ASN A 70 -16.38 20.62 18.33
CA ASN A 70 -15.41 21.69 18.12
C ASN A 70 -15.95 22.76 17.15
N ILE A 71 -16.51 22.36 16.01
CA ILE A 71 -17.14 23.28 15.04
C ILE A 71 -18.34 24.02 15.66
N ARG A 72 -19.13 23.35 16.51
CA ARG A 72 -20.30 23.96 17.18
C ARG A 72 -19.92 24.89 18.33
N ARG A 73 -18.68 24.86 18.81
CA ARG A 73 -18.20 25.78 19.83
C ARG A 73 -18.20 27.20 19.26
N PRO A 74 -18.71 28.21 20.00
CA PRO A 74 -18.55 29.60 19.58
C PRO A 74 -17.06 29.93 19.47
N PHE A 75 -16.61 30.30 18.26
CA PHE A 75 -15.24 30.74 18.02
C PHE A 75 -14.99 31.98 18.88
N LYS A 76 -13.96 31.94 19.73
CA LYS A 76 -13.66 33.03 20.67
C LYS A 76 -13.15 34.31 19.97
N GLY A 77 -13.01 34.31 18.64
CA GLY A 77 -12.31 35.34 17.90
C GLY A 77 -10.80 35.22 18.11
N PHE A 78 -9.99 35.54 17.10
CA PHE A 78 -8.59 35.81 17.37
C PHE A 78 -8.51 37.22 17.96
N THR A 79 -7.67 37.45 18.98
CA THR A 79 -7.53 38.75 19.67
C THR A 79 -7.21 39.90 18.70
N TYR A 80 -6.65 39.55 17.53
CA TYR A 80 -6.24 40.46 16.48
C TYR A 80 -7.37 40.83 15.49
N ASP A 81 -8.52 40.12 15.51
CA ASP A 81 -9.68 40.42 14.65
C ASP A 81 -10.49 41.61 15.17
N THR A 82 -10.42 41.89 16.49
CA THR A 82 -11.22 42.93 17.16
C THR A 82 -10.39 44.16 17.56
N GLN A 83 -9.09 44.01 17.75
CA GLN A 83 -8.17 45.10 18.06
C GLN A 83 -6.86 44.90 17.30
N PRO A 84 -6.38 45.89 16.52
CA PRO A 84 -5.07 45.81 15.89
C PRO A 84 -4.00 45.71 16.99
N PRO A 85 -2.97 44.88 16.79
CA PRO A 85 -1.93 44.71 17.79
C PRO A 85 -1.19 46.03 18.01
N VAL A 86 -1.22 46.53 19.25
CA VAL A 86 -0.57 47.78 19.63
C VAL A 86 0.94 47.56 19.65
N GLY A 87 1.69 48.30 18.82
CA GLY A 87 3.15 48.27 18.78
C GLY A 87 3.78 47.46 17.64
N LEU A 88 2.96 46.84 16.78
CA LEU A 88 3.45 46.32 15.49
C LEU A 88 3.27 47.38 14.39
N PRO A 89 4.26 47.55 13.50
CA PRO A 89 4.14 48.42 12.33
C PRO A 89 2.98 47.93 11.46
N SER A 90 2.02 48.82 11.18
CA SER A 90 0.82 48.54 10.38
C SER A 90 1.10 48.46 8.88
N SER A 91 2.14 49.14 8.44
CA SER A 91 2.58 49.19 7.05
C SER A 91 4.07 48.88 6.95
N ILE A 92 4.52 48.46 5.76
CA ILE A 92 5.95 48.25 5.47
C ILE A 92 6.73 49.55 5.65
N GLU A 93 6.08 50.70 5.48
CA GLU A 93 6.60 52.05 5.69
C GLU A 93 6.93 52.33 7.18
N ASP A 94 6.24 51.66 8.10
CA ASP A 94 6.47 51.78 9.55
C ASP A 94 7.62 50.90 10.05
N VAL A 95 8.13 49.98 9.21
CA VAL A 95 9.21 49.06 9.54
C VAL A 95 10.57 49.80 9.47
N PRO A 96 11.48 49.62 10.45
CA PRO A 96 12.82 50.22 10.37
C PRO A 96 13.53 49.88 9.05
N GLN A 97 14.26 50.84 8.46
CA GLN A 97 14.89 50.68 7.14
C GLN A 97 15.80 49.44 7.01
N VAL A 98 16.47 49.05 8.09
CA VAL A 98 17.32 47.85 8.13
C VAL A 98 16.52 46.59 7.81
N PHE A 99 15.29 46.47 8.33
CA PHE A 99 14.44 45.31 8.08
C PHE A 99 13.75 45.38 6.72
N ARG A 100 13.46 46.58 6.19
CA ARG A 100 12.93 46.74 4.82
C ARG A 100 13.84 46.12 3.77
N ALA A 101 15.14 46.40 3.85
CA ALA A 101 16.11 45.80 2.95
C ALA A 101 16.10 44.25 3.05
N CYS A 102 16.03 43.70 4.26
CA CYS A 102 15.94 42.25 4.46
C CYS A 102 14.64 41.65 3.90
N ILE A 103 13.51 42.38 3.97
CA ILE A 103 12.23 41.94 3.41
C ILE A 103 12.30 41.93 1.88
N GLU A 104 12.81 43.01 1.27
CA GLU A 104 12.98 43.11 -0.18
C GLU A 104 13.92 42.02 -0.73
N ASP A 105 15.04 41.77 -0.03
CA ASP A 105 15.97 40.68 -0.39
C ASP A 105 15.30 39.30 -0.30
N TYR A 106 14.47 39.09 0.73
CA TYR A 106 13.73 37.83 0.88
C TYR A 106 12.67 37.65 -0.20
N ASP A 107 11.89 38.70 -0.52
CA ASP A 107 10.87 38.67 -1.56
C ASP A 107 11.48 38.41 -2.95
N ARG A 108 12.67 38.97 -3.19
CA ARG A 108 13.44 38.68 -4.40
C ARG A 108 13.89 37.23 -4.44
N LEU A 109 14.49 36.71 -3.37
CA LEU A 109 14.91 35.32 -3.30
C LEU A 109 13.74 34.34 -3.47
N ALA A 110 12.59 34.65 -2.88
CA ALA A 110 11.38 33.86 -3.02
C ALA A 110 10.87 33.86 -4.47
N SER A 111 10.95 35.00 -5.16
CA SER A 111 10.58 35.14 -6.57
C SER A 111 11.52 34.33 -7.47
N ASP A 112 12.83 34.45 -7.28
CA ASP A 112 13.86 33.70 -8.02
C ASP A 112 13.66 32.19 -7.86
N TYR A 113 13.38 31.72 -6.63
CA TYR A 113 13.12 30.31 -6.37
C TYR A 113 11.82 29.82 -7.06
N GLN A 114 10.78 30.65 -7.10
CA GLN A 114 9.54 30.30 -7.80
C GLN A 114 9.73 30.20 -9.31
N GLU A 115 10.55 31.07 -9.89
CA GLU A 115 10.88 31.03 -11.32
C GLU A 115 11.66 29.76 -11.65
N GLU A 116 12.70 29.44 -10.87
CA GLU A 116 13.50 28.22 -11.06
C GLU A 116 12.65 26.95 -10.92
N ALA A 117 11.69 26.94 -9.97
CA ALA A 117 10.77 25.82 -9.82
C ALA A 117 9.88 25.63 -11.06
N ARG A 118 9.37 26.72 -11.65
CA ARG A 118 8.57 26.68 -12.88
C ARG A 118 9.40 26.18 -14.06
N ASP A 119 10.64 26.63 -14.18
CA ASP A 119 11.55 26.19 -15.24
C ASP A 119 11.90 24.71 -15.09
N ASN A 120 12.11 24.22 -13.86
CA ASN A 120 12.34 22.80 -13.61
C ASN A 120 11.13 21.94 -14.00
N ASP A 121 9.92 22.38 -13.65
CA ASP A 121 8.69 21.69 -14.01
C ASP A 121 8.48 21.67 -15.53
N LEU A 122 8.79 22.77 -16.23
CA LEU A 122 8.77 22.83 -17.69
C LEU A 122 9.78 21.84 -18.30
N LEU A 123 11.01 21.81 -17.80
CA LEU A 123 12.04 20.87 -18.27
C LEU A 123 11.64 19.41 -18.02
N ARG A 124 11.00 19.12 -16.88
CA ARG A 124 10.45 17.78 -16.60
C ARG A 124 9.38 17.38 -17.61
N SER A 125 8.46 18.30 -17.92
CA SER A 125 7.43 18.08 -18.95
C SER A 125 8.07 17.79 -20.31
N GLN A 126 9.01 18.62 -20.75
CA GLN A 126 9.69 18.45 -22.04
C GLN A 126 10.44 17.12 -22.12
N ASN A 127 11.14 16.74 -21.04
CA ASN A 127 11.85 15.46 -21.00
C ASN A 127 10.89 14.27 -21.03
N ALA A 128 9.73 14.36 -20.36
CA ALA A 128 8.70 13.32 -20.41
C ALA A 128 8.14 13.17 -21.83
N ASP A 129 7.82 14.28 -22.49
CA ASP A 129 7.34 14.29 -23.88
C ASP A 129 8.36 13.66 -24.83
N LEU A 130 9.65 14.06 -24.72
CA LEU A 130 10.73 13.49 -25.53
C LEU A 130 10.89 11.97 -25.32
N LEU A 131 10.76 11.48 -24.09
CA LEU A 131 10.84 10.05 -23.81
C LEU A 131 9.66 9.29 -24.45
N GLU A 132 8.45 9.85 -24.39
CA GLU A 132 7.28 9.26 -25.02
C GLU A 132 7.41 9.24 -26.55
N GLU A 133 7.86 10.34 -27.15
CA GLU A 133 8.09 10.41 -28.60
C GLU A 133 9.16 9.41 -29.06
N ASN A 134 10.28 9.31 -28.33
CA ASN A 134 11.33 8.36 -28.63
C ASN A 134 10.83 6.90 -28.53
N GLY A 135 10.03 6.58 -27.50
CA GLY A 135 9.41 5.27 -27.36
C GLY A 135 8.45 4.95 -28.52
N ARG A 136 7.63 5.92 -28.92
CA ARG A 136 6.71 5.80 -30.08
C ARG A 136 7.48 5.56 -31.39
N LEU A 137 8.54 6.32 -31.62
CA LEU A 137 9.39 6.16 -32.81
C LEU A 137 10.07 4.80 -32.85
N LEU A 138 10.63 4.34 -31.72
CA LEU A 138 11.25 3.01 -31.62
C LEU A 138 10.24 1.90 -31.94
N TYR A 139 9.03 1.98 -31.39
CA TYR A 139 7.97 1.01 -31.67
C TYR A 139 7.55 1.02 -33.15
N GLN A 140 7.46 2.21 -33.75
CA GLN A 140 7.16 2.37 -35.17
C GLN A 140 8.27 1.74 -36.04
N GLU A 141 9.54 1.97 -35.71
CA GLU A 141 10.69 1.40 -36.40
C GLU A 141 10.70 -0.13 -36.31
N MET A 142 10.55 -0.68 -35.09
CA MET A 142 10.44 -2.13 -34.87
C MET A 142 9.29 -2.75 -35.66
N THR A 143 8.14 -2.07 -35.73
CA THR A 143 6.99 -2.53 -36.49
C THR A 143 7.28 -2.54 -37.99
N LEU A 144 7.95 -1.50 -38.52
CA LEU A 144 8.37 -1.44 -39.91
C LEU A 144 9.37 -2.56 -40.25
N ASP A 145 10.35 -2.82 -39.37
CA ASP A 145 11.34 -3.87 -39.58
C ASP A 145 10.76 -5.28 -39.45
N PHE A 146 9.81 -5.50 -38.53
CA PHE A 146 9.04 -6.73 -38.47
C PHE A 146 8.26 -6.96 -39.77
N ARG A 147 7.60 -5.92 -40.31
CA ARG A 147 6.89 -6.00 -41.60
C ARG A 147 7.83 -6.33 -42.76
N LYS A 148 9.05 -5.80 -42.78
CA LYS A 148 10.05 -6.08 -43.82
C LYS A 148 10.51 -7.54 -43.82
N ASN A 149 10.69 -8.17 -42.65
CA ASN A 149 11.15 -9.55 -42.56
C ASN A 149 10.48 -10.34 -41.42
N PRO A 150 9.20 -10.74 -41.59
CA PRO A 150 8.43 -11.42 -40.54
C PRO A 150 8.93 -12.82 -40.22
N ARG A 151 9.70 -13.45 -41.14
CA ARG A 151 10.26 -14.80 -40.94
C ARG A 151 11.40 -14.81 -39.93
N LYS A 152 12.21 -13.75 -39.86
CA LYS A 152 13.33 -13.62 -38.92
C LYS A 152 12.86 -13.54 -37.46
N TRP A 153 11.70 -12.93 -37.23
CA TRP A 153 11.18 -12.63 -35.89
C TRP A 153 10.07 -13.57 -35.43
N ARG A 154 9.77 -14.61 -36.21
CA ARG A 154 8.81 -15.66 -35.82
C ARG A 154 9.48 -16.55 -34.78
N ALA A 155 8.94 -16.61 -33.56
CA ALA A 155 9.39 -17.57 -32.57
C ALA A 155 9.24 -19.00 -33.15
N LYS A 156 10.29 -19.82 -33.03
CA LYS A 156 10.21 -21.26 -33.29
C LYS A 156 9.43 -21.89 -32.13
N THR A 157 8.11 -21.87 -32.23
CA THR A 157 7.22 -22.84 -31.56
C THR A 157 7.38 -24.19 -32.23
#